data_AF-A0A1F6FJ74-F1
#
_entry.id   AF-A0A1F6FJ74-F1
#
_cell.length_a   1.000
_cell.length_b   1.000
_cell.length_c   1.000
_cell.angle_alpha   90.00
_cell.angle_beta   90.00
_cell.angle_gamma   90.00
#
_symmetry.space_group_name_H-M   'P 1'
#
loop_
_entity.id
_entity.type
_entity.pdbx_description
1 polymer ?
#
loop_
_entity_poly.entity_id
_entity_poly.type
_entity_poly.pdbx_seq_one_letter_code
_entity_poly.pdbx_strand_id
1 'polypeptide(L)'
;MEALHLLSLAIALIAIVIADRQAFAWMTGKTAKIPRGSLHLVHNAVWIGLGGLIASGIFLAYPMINYLIKEPAFIIKMMFVGILVSNGFLIKSLMYVAYERAFKDLSLIERVPLFLSGAISVISWVAAAMIGLFFL
;
A
#
# COMPACT_ATOMS: atom_id res chain seq x y z
N MET A 1 9.18 9.90 -18.13
CA MET A 1 8.05 9.35 -17.32
C MET A 1 8.43 8.09 -16.57
N GLU A 2 9.23 7.20 -17.16
CA GLU A 2 9.73 5.99 -16.50
C GLU A 2 10.52 6.26 -15.22
N ALA A 3 11.48 7.18 -15.24
CA ALA A 3 12.25 7.55 -14.05
C ALA A 3 11.35 8.02 -12.88
N LEU A 4 10.30 8.79 -13.18
CA LEU A 4 9.32 9.23 -12.19
C LEU A 4 8.50 8.04 -11.67
N HIS A 5 8.14 7.09 -12.53
CA HIS A 5 7.45 5.86 -12.14
C HIS A 5 8.30 5.01 -11.18
N LEU A 6 9.57 4.80 -11.51
CA LEU A 6 10.51 4.05 -10.67
C LEU A 6 10.82 4.77 -9.35
N LEU A 7 10.95 6.11 -9.38
CA LEU A 7 11.10 6.90 -8.16
C LEU A 7 9.86 6.76 -7.26
N SER A 8 8.66 6.82 -7.85
CA SER A 8 7.39 6.65 -7.13
C SER A 8 7.29 5.25 -6.52
N LEU A 9 7.74 4.22 -7.25
CA LEU A 9 7.87 2.85 -6.75
C LEU A 9 8.81 2.77 -5.55
N ALA A 10 9.99 3.39 -5.63
CA ALA A 10 10.96 3.40 -4.55
C ALA A 10 10.41 4.09 -3.29
N ILE A 11 9.75 5.24 -3.44
CA ILE A 11 9.10 5.97 -2.34
C ILE A 11 8.04 5.07 -1.67
N ALA A 12 7.16 4.47 -2.47
CA ALA A 12 6.13 3.57 -1.96
C ALA A 12 6.74 2.37 -1.22
N LEU A 13 7.72 1.69 -1.82
CA LEU A 13 8.36 0.50 -1.26
C LEU A 13 9.04 0.80 0.07
N ILE A 14 9.81 1.89 0.16
CA ILE A 14 10.47 2.31 1.40
C ILE A 14 9.42 2.60 2.48
N ALA A 15 8.36 3.33 2.13
CA ALA A 15 7.29 3.64 3.07
C ALA A 15 6.56 2.38 3.58
N ILE A 16 6.26 1.42 2.69
CA ILE A 16 5.63 0.14 3.04
C ILE A 16 6.51 -0.67 3.99
N VAL A 17 7.80 -0.82 3.69
CA VAL A 17 8.75 -1.55 4.55
C VAL A 17 8.82 -0.92 5.94
N ILE A 18 8.85 0.42 6.02
CA ILE A 18 8.82 1.13 7.30
C ILE A 18 7.48 0.89 8.03
N ALA A 19 6.35 0.97 7.32
CA ALA A 19 5.02 0.73 7.88
C ALA A 19 4.90 -0.68 8.47
N ASP A 20 5.29 -1.70 7.70
CA ASP A 20 5.20 -3.11 8.08
C ASP A 20 6.11 -3.41 9.28
N ARG A 21 7.30 -2.80 9.32
CA ARG A 21 8.19 -2.93 10.48
C ARG A 21 7.55 -2.33 11.74
N GLN A 22 6.91 -1.16 11.65
CA GLN A 22 6.22 -0.53 12.78
C GLN A 22 5.01 -1.35 13.23
N ALA A 23 4.19 -1.81 12.29
CA ALA A 23 3.05 -2.67 12.56
C ALA A 23 3.50 -3.98 13.22
N PHE A 24 4.54 -4.64 12.70
CA PHE A 24 5.06 -5.88 13.26
C PHE A 24 5.62 -5.69 14.68
N ALA A 25 6.36 -4.61 14.93
CA ALA A 25 6.85 -4.29 16.28
C ALA A 25 5.68 -4.06 17.27
N TRP A 26 4.60 -3.41 16.82
CA TRP A 26 3.41 -3.21 17.62
C TRP A 26 2.63 -4.50 17.88
N MET A 27 2.40 -5.31 16.84
CA MET A 27 1.70 -6.59 16.93
C MET A 27 2.42 -7.60 17.84
N THR A 28 3.76 -7.60 17.82
CA THR A 28 4.59 -8.46 18.69
C THR A 28 4.80 -7.89 20.09
N GLY A 29 4.23 -6.72 20.41
CA GLY A 29 4.36 -6.08 21.71
C GLY A 29 5.74 -5.44 21.99
N LYS A 30 6.65 -5.40 21.01
CA LYS A 30 7.94 -4.69 21.13
C LYS A 30 7.74 -3.18 21.32
N THR A 31 6.65 -2.64 20.79
CA THR A 31 6.22 -1.25 21.02
C THR A 31 4.76 -1.22 21.44
N ALA A 32 4.46 -0.57 22.57
CA ALA A 32 3.08 -0.49 23.05
C ALA A 32 2.19 0.37 22.13
N LYS A 33 2.70 1.45 21.56
CA LYS A 33 1.97 2.33 20.65
C LYS A 33 2.91 2.81 19.55
N ILE A 34 2.37 3.10 18.38
CA ILE A 34 3.12 3.71 17.28
C ILE A 34 2.97 5.24 17.38
N PRO A 35 4.05 6.04 17.31
CA PRO A 35 3.92 7.49 17.35
C PRO A 35 3.04 8.01 16.21
N ARG A 36 2.02 8.80 16.55
CA ARG A 36 1.04 9.34 15.59
C ARG A 36 1.72 10.04 14.41
N GLY A 37 2.71 10.90 14.67
CA GLY A 37 3.45 11.61 13.62
C GLY A 37 4.17 10.67 12.64
N SER A 38 4.80 9.60 13.15
CA SER A 38 5.44 8.58 12.32
C SER A 38 4.43 7.86 11.43
N LEU A 39 3.29 7.46 12.01
CA LEU A 39 2.25 6.73 11.29
C LEU A 39 1.65 7.57 10.15
N HIS A 40 1.35 8.85 10.40
CA HIS A 40 0.86 9.77 9.37
C HIS A 40 1.90 10.07 8.29
N LEU A 41 3.17 10.26 8.68
CA LEU A 41 4.25 10.51 7.72
C LEU A 41 4.39 9.34 6.75
N VAL A 42 4.44 8.12 7.28
CA VAL A 42 4.57 6.90 6.47
C VAL A 42 3.33 6.69 5.61
N HIS A 43 2.12 6.88 6.16
CA HIS A 43 0.88 6.78 5.39
C HIS A 43 0.84 7.79 4.24
N ASN A 44 1.24 9.03 4.47
CA ASN A 44 1.32 10.05 3.43
C ASN A 44 2.38 9.70 2.38
N ALA A 45 3.53 9.16 2.78
CA ALA A 45 4.56 8.71 1.85
C ALA A 45 4.06 7.57 0.94
N VAL A 46 3.28 6.62 1.47
CA VAL A 46 2.60 5.59 0.66
C VAL A 46 1.66 6.24 -0.36
N TRP A 47 0.85 7.22 0.04
CA TRP A 47 -0.04 7.94 -0.88
C TRP A 47 0.70 8.73 -1.96
N ILE A 48 1.81 9.38 -1.60
CA ILE A 48 2.66 10.09 -2.57
C ILE A 48 3.24 9.11 -3.58
N GLY A 49 3.78 7.98 -3.12
CA GLY A 49 4.31 6.93 -3.99
C GLY A 49 3.23 6.31 -4.88
N LEU A 50 2.08 5.93 -4.33
CA LEU A 50 0.96 5.36 -5.08
C LEU A 50 0.38 6.36 -6.08
N GLY A 51 0.17 7.61 -5.67
CA GLY A 51 -0.31 8.68 -6.55
C GLY A 51 0.66 8.95 -7.70
N GLY A 52 1.96 8.99 -7.40
CA GLY A 52 3.02 9.11 -8.41
C GLY A 52 3.03 7.94 -9.39
N LEU A 53 2.88 6.71 -8.90
CA LEU A 53 2.78 5.50 -9.73
C LEU A 53 1.56 5.53 -10.65
N ILE A 54 0.39 5.90 -10.14
CA ILE A 54 -0.84 5.99 -10.93
C ILE A 54 -0.69 7.07 -11.99
N ALA A 55 -0.28 8.28 -11.60
CA ALA A 55 -0.14 9.40 -12.54
C ALA A 55 0.87 9.07 -13.65
N SER A 56 2.09 8.67 -13.29
CA SER A 56 3.12 8.31 -14.28
C SER A 56 2.73 7.07 -15.10
N GLY A 57 2.05 6.09 -14.50
CA GLY A 57 1.55 4.90 -15.18
C GLY A 57 0.48 5.22 -16.24
N ILE A 58 -0.40 6.18 -15.98
CA ILE A 58 -1.37 6.66 -16.98
C ILE A 58 -0.65 7.24 -18.20
N PHE A 59 0.39 8.07 -18.00
CA PHE A 59 1.17 8.62 -19.10
C PHE A 59 1.94 7.54 -19.88
N LEU A 60 2.48 6.52 -19.21
CA LEU A 60 3.14 5.39 -19.86
C LEU A 60 2.17 4.51 -20.64
N ALA A 61 0.95 4.32 -20.12
CA ALA A 61 -0.09 3.52 -20.76
C ALA A 61 -0.78 4.24 -21.92
N TYR A 62 -0.82 5.57 -21.92
CA TYR A 62 -1.59 6.37 -22.88
C TYR A 62 -1.34 6.02 -24.35
N PRO A 63 -0.09 5.86 -24.84
CA PRO A 63 0.16 5.54 -26.24
C PRO A 63 -0.37 4.15 -26.67
N MET A 64 -0.49 3.21 -25.72
CA MET A 64 -0.85 1.82 -25.97
C MET A 64 -2.17 1.42 -25.29
N ILE A 65 -2.97 2.40 -24.85
CA ILE A 65 -4.11 2.13 -23.98
C ILE A 65 -5.14 1.20 -24.64
N ASN A 66 -5.37 1.34 -25.95
CA ASN A 66 -6.29 0.51 -26.72
C ASN A 66 -5.90 -0.98 -26.76
N TYR A 67 -4.60 -1.25 -26.62
CA TYR A 67 -4.06 -2.60 -26.49
C TYR A 67 -4.14 -3.07 -25.03
N LEU A 68 -3.62 -2.26 -24.10
CA LEU A 68 -3.53 -2.60 -22.68
C LEU A 68 -4.88 -2.93 -22.05
N ILE A 69 -5.97 -2.20 -22.39
CA ILE A 69 -7.30 -2.49 -21.84
C ILE A 69 -7.88 -3.84 -22.29
N LYS A 70 -7.29 -4.49 -23.29
CA LYS A 70 -7.67 -5.83 -23.76
C LYS A 70 -6.78 -6.92 -23.17
N GLU A 71 -5.65 -6.54 -22.58
CA GLU A 71 -4.68 -7.46 -21.99
C GLU A 71 -5.14 -7.87 -20.57
N PRO A 72 -5.45 -9.15 -20.32
CA PRO A 72 -5.90 -9.61 -19.01
C PRO A 72 -4.93 -9.26 -17.88
N ALA A 73 -3.62 -9.33 -18.14
CA ALA A 73 -2.60 -8.96 -17.16
C ALA A 73 -2.75 -7.49 -16.71
N PHE A 74 -2.96 -6.57 -17.65
CA PHE A 74 -3.16 -5.15 -17.34
C PHE A 74 -4.43 -4.93 -16.51
N ILE A 75 -5.54 -5.58 -16.86
CA ILE A 75 -6.80 -5.48 -16.10
C ILE A 75 -6.58 -5.96 -14.66
N ILE A 76 -5.95 -7.12 -14.47
CA ILE A 76 -5.67 -7.67 -13.15
C ILE A 76 -4.77 -6.73 -12.33
N LYS A 77 -3.72 -6.17 -12.94
CA LYS A 77 -2.87 -5.15 -12.29
C LYS A 77 -3.70 -3.96 -11.81
N MET A 78 -4.59 -3.45 -12.65
CA MET A 78 -5.44 -2.31 -12.30
C MET A 78 -6.44 -2.64 -11.18
N MET A 79 -6.93 -3.88 -11.08
CA MET A 79 -7.73 -4.31 -9.92
C MET A 79 -6.92 -4.25 -8.62
N PHE A 80 -5.67 -4.73 -8.62
CA PHE A 80 -4.80 -4.64 -7.44
C PHE A 80 -4.48 -3.18 -7.08
N VAL A 81 -4.27 -2.31 -8.06
CA VAL A 81 -4.13 -0.86 -7.82
C VAL A 81 -5.40 -0.29 -7.19
N GLY A 82 -6.59 -0.68 -7.66
CA GLY A 82 -7.87 -0.28 -7.07
C GLY A 82 -8.04 -0.78 -5.62
N ILE A 83 -7.61 -2.00 -5.33
CA ILE A 83 -7.57 -2.56 -3.98
C ILE A 83 -6.62 -1.76 -3.09
N LEU A 84 -5.42 -1.40 -3.56
CA LEU A 84 -4.46 -0.58 -2.81
C LEU A 84 -5.03 0.79 -2.46
N VAL A 85 -5.69 1.46 -3.42
CA VAL A 85 -6.34 2.75 -3.19
C VAL A 85 -7.44 2.62 -2.13
N SER A 86 -8.31 1.62 -2.27
CA SER A 86 -9.40 1.36 -1.31
C SER A 86 -8.87 1.03 0.08
N ASN A 87 -7.83 0.18 0.15
CA ASN A 87 -7.19 -0.19 1.40
C ASN A 87 -6.48 1.00 2.06
N GLY A 88 -5.91 1.92 1.29
CA GLY A 88 -5.35 3.16 1.81
C GLY A 88 -6.38 3.99 2.57
N PHE A 89 -7.61 4.10 2.07
CA PHE A 89 -8.69 4.77 2.79
C PHE A 89 -9.12 4.01 4.06
N LEU A 90 -9.18 2.67 4.00
CA LEU A 90 -9.48 1.85 5.16
C LEU A 90 -8.41 1.96 6.26
N ILE A 91 -7.13 1.92 5.90
CA ILE A 91 -6.03 2.09 6.88
C ILE A 91 -6.13 3.43 7.59
N LYS A 92 -6.50 4.50 6.88
CA LYS A 92 -6.68 5.82 7.50
C LYS A 92 -7.71 5.79 8.64
N SER A 93 -8.78 5.00 8.52
CA SER A 93 -9.78 4.86 9.59
C SER A 93 -9.39 3.84 10.66
N LEU A 94 -8.46 2.91 10.40
CA LEU A 94 -8.01 1.91 11.38
C LEU A 94 -6.76 2.32 12.16
N MET A 95 -5.91 3.17 11.58
CA MET A 95 -4.58 3.46 12.10
C MET A 95 -4.60 4.17 13.48
N TYR A 96 -5.72 4.79 13.87
CA TYR A 96 -5.84 5.41 15.18
C TYR A 96 -5.68 4.44 16.33
N VAL A 97 -6.13 3.21 16.13
CA VAL A 97 -6.01 2.14 17.13
C VAL A 97 -4.53 1.92 17.50
N ALA A 98 -3.63 2.00 16.52
CA ALA A 98 -2.21 1.75 16.72
C ALA A 98 -1.47 2.86 17.48
N TYR A 99 -1.94 4.10 17.43
CA TYR A 99 -1.35 5.21 18.20
C TYR A 99 -2.04 5.46 19.55
N GLU A 100 -3.24 4.90 19.78
CA GLU A 100 -3.96 5.06 21.05
C GLU A 100 -3.79 3.88 22.01
N ARG A 101 -3.67 2.65 21.49
CA ARG A 101 -3.78 1.41 22.28
C ARG A 101 -2.67 0.41 21.94
N ALA A 102 -2.36 -0.46 22.90
CA ALA A 102 -1.48 -1.59 22.64
C ALA A 102 -2.23 -2.73 21.97
N PHE A 103 -1.53 -3.45 21.10
CA PHE A 103 -2.10 -4.55 20.33
C PHE A 103 -2.72 -5.64 21.22
N LYS A 104 -2.07 -5.93 22.35
CA LYS A 104 -2.54 -6.91 23.34
C LYS A 104 -3.88 -6.54 23.97
N ASP A 105 -4.24 -5.26 24.00
CA ASP A 105 -5.48 -4.74 24.57
C ASP A 105 -6.62 -4.68 23.54
N LEU A 106 -6.38 -5.17 22.31
CA LEU A 106 -7.40 -5.26 21.27
C LEU A 106 -8.17 -6.57 21.38
N SER A 107 -9.49 -6.50 21.21
CA SER A 107 -10.33 -7.67 21.00
C SER A 107 -10.05 -8.31 19.63
N LEU A 108 -10.45 -9.56 19.43
CA LEU A 108 -10.28 -10.25 18.14
C LEU A 108 -10.95 -9.50 16.98
N ILE A 109 -12.14 -8.94 17.24
CA ILE A 109 -12.92 -8.18 16.24
C ILE A 109 -12.16 -6.95 15.75
N GLU A 110 -11.36 -6.32 16.61
CA GLU A 110 -10.55 -5.15 16.25
C GLU A 110 -9.23 -5.55 15.56
N ARG A 111 -8.67 -6.73 15.89
CA ARG A 111 -7.42 -7.23 15.30
C ARG A 111 -7.60 -7.72 13.87
N VAL A 112 -8.70 -8.40 13.58
CA VAL A 112 -8.99 -8.97 12.25
C VAL A 112 -8.88 -7.94 11.11
N PRO A 113 -9.55 -6.77 11.15
CA PRO A 113 -9.47 -5.81 10.06
C PRO A 113 -8.06 -5.24 9.88
N LEU A 114 -7.29 -5.06 10.97
CA LEU A 114 -5.89 -4.61 10.91
C LEU A 114 -5.01 -5.65 10.18
N PHE A 115 -5.14 -6.92 10.53
CA PHE A 115 -4.39 -8.00 9.90
C PHE A 115 -4.78 -8.19 8.43
N LEU A 116 -6.08 -8.25 8.14
CA LEU A 116 -6.57 -8.44 6.77
C LEU A 116 -6.15 -7.27 5.87
N SER A 117 -6.27 -6.04 6.36
CA SER A 117 -5.84 -4.84 5.63
C SER A 117 -4.34 -4.88 5.33
N GLY A 118 -3.50 -5.30 6.28
CA GLY A 118 -2.06 -5.50 6.06
C GLY A 118 -1.77 -6.58 5.02
N ALA A 119 -2.39 -7.77 5.15
CA ALA A 119 -2.18 -8.88 4.23
C ALA A 119 -2.62 -8.55 2.79
N ILE A 120 -3.80 -7.92 2.63
CA ILE A 120 -4.30 -7.46 1.34
C ILE A 120 -3.36 -6.43 0.72
N SER A 121 -2.80 -5.51 1.53
CA SER A 121 -1.82 -4.52 1.08
C SER A 121 -0.60 -5.20 0.47
N VAL A 122 0.04 -6.13 1.20
CA VAL A 122 1.26 -6.82 0.76
C VAL A 122 1.02 -7.59 -0.53
N ILE A 123 -0.06 -8.40 -0.58
CA ILE A 123 -0.42 -9.18 -1.77
C ILE A 123 -0.64 -8.25 -2.97
N SER A 124 -1.37 -7.15 -2.79
CA SER A 124 -1.69 -6.24 -3.88
C SER A 124 -0.47 -5.48 -4.40
N TRP A 125 0.43 -5.04 -3.52
CA TRP A 125 1.70 -4.41 -3.93
C TRP A 125 2.59 -5.38 -4.71
N VAL A 126 2.79 -6.59 -4.19
CA VAL A 126 3.62 -7.61 -4.85
C VAL A 126 3.02 -8.00 -6.19
N ALA A 127 1.71 -8.29 -6.25
CA ALA A 127 1.05 -8.69 -7.48
C ALA A 127 1.09 -7.57 -8.55
N ALA A 128 0.77 -6.32 -8.18
CA ALA A 128 0.82 -5.21 -9.12
C ALA A 128 2.23 -4.94 -9.66
N ALA A 129 3.26 -5.06 -8.81
CA ALA A 129 4.66 -4.92 -9.21
C ALA A 129 5.10 -6.06 -10.13
N MET A 130 4.81 -7.32 -9.76
CA MET A 130 5.17 -8.50 -10.56
C MET A 130 4.54 -8.44 -11.95
N ILE A 131 3.24 -8.14 -12.03
CA ILE A 131 2.55 -7.99 -13.32
C ILE A 131 3.18 -6.87 -14.14
N GLY A 132 3.46 -5.73 -13.50
CA GLY A 132 4.05 -4.57 -14.19
C GLY A 132 5.49 -4.73 -14.66
N LEU A 133 6.27 -5.65 -14.09
CA LEU A 133 7.69 -5.84 -14.42
C LEU A 133 7.93 -7.04 -15.35
N PHE A 134 7.08 -8.06 -15.28
CA PHE A 134 7.33 -9.34 -15.96
C PHE A 134 6.27 -9.72 -16.98
N PHE A 135 5.09 -9.08 -16.96
CA PHE A 135 3.95 -9.45 -17.80
C PHE A 135 3.43 -8.29 -18.68
N LEU A 136 4.00 -7.09 -18.55
CA LEU A 136 3.67 -5.88 -19.29
C LEU A 136 4.97 -5.13 -19.64
#